data_AF-A0A2T4DA97-F1
#
_entry.id   AF-A0A2T4DA97-F1
#
_cell.length_a   1.000
_cell.length_b   1.000
_cell.length_c   1.000
_cell.angle_alpha   90.00
_cell.angle_beta   90.00
_cell.angle_gamma   90.00
#
_symmetry.space_group_name_H-M   'P 1'
#
loop_
_entity.id
_entity.type
_entity.pdbx_description
1 polymer ?
#
loop_
_entity_poly.entity_id
_entity_poly.type
_entity_poly.pdbx_seq_one_letter_code
_entity_poly.pdbx_strand_id
1 'polypeptide(L)'
;MFSSLPEKFRSHGLKADVRTLLLLRKAMQKGLVRTLGDIYNVLKGIIVKEPTDLGRFTKAYYEYFLQVPIQPGQTLQDAILRSETFAQWKTQFLDEADRDLNDEELVNTFLDQVHLTSYDIKEV
;
A
#
# COMPACT_ATOMS: atom_id res chain seq x y z
N MET A 1 -17.74 2.33 -0.38
CA MET A 1 -16.38 1.74 -0.46
C MET A 1 -15.39 2.88 -0.59
N PHE A 2 -14.39 2.96 0.29
CA PHE A 2 -13.36 4.02 0.36
C PHE A 2 -13.81 5.46 0.67
N SER A 3 -14.94 5.68 1.35
CA SER A 3 -15.50 7.02 1.59
C SER A 3 -14.54 8.00 2.29
N SER A 4 -13.68 7.51 3.19
CA SER A 4 -12.69 8.31 3.93
C SER A 4 -11.32 8.45 3.23
N LEU A 5 -11.13 7.81 2.07
CA LEU A 5 -9.84 7.81 1.37
C LEU A 5 -9.36 9.21 0.97
N PRO A 6 -10.21 10.12 0.43
CA PRO A 6 -9.76 11.46 0.08
C PRO A 6 -9.36 12.28 1.31
N GLU A 7 -10.09 12.10 2.42
CA GLU A 7 -9.76 12.74 3.70
C GLU A 7 -8.39 12.29 4.19
N LYS A 8 -8.09 10.99 4.12
CA LYS A 8 -6.79 10.45 4.50
C LYS A 8 -5.65 11.05 3.68
N PHE A 9 -5.79 11.14 2.36
CA PHE A 9 -4.76 11.77 1.55
C PHE A 9 -4.60 13.26 1.87
N ARG A 10 -5.70 13.99 2.13
CA ARG A 10 -5.64 15.40 2.54
C ARG A 10 -4.96 15.61 3.88
N SER A 11 -5.13 14.71 4.85
CA SER A 11 -4.44 14.81 6.15
C SER A 11 -2.91 14.70 6.01
N HIS A 12 -2.43 14.13 4.90
CA HIS A 12 -1.01 14.07 4.52
C HIS A 12 -0.58 15.21 3.58
N GLY A 13 -1.45 16.21 3.35
CA GLY A 13 -1.14 17.37 2.51
C GLY A 13 -1.25 17.13 1.01
N LEU A 14 -1.93 16.06 0.58
CA LEU A 14 -2.13 15.74 -0.84
C LEU A 14 -3.47 16.31 -1.36
N LYS A 15 -3.50 16.62 -2.66
CA LYS A 15 -4.70 17.09 -3.34
C LYS A 15 -5.59 15.91 -3.72
N ALA A 16 -6.48 15.52 -2.81
CA ALA A 16 -7.48 14.48 -3.03
C ALA A 16 -8.90 14.99 -2.76
N ASP A 17 -9.84 14.60 -3.60
CA ASP A 17 -11.26 14.95 -3.47
C ASP A 17 -12.15 13.80 -3.98
N VAL A 18 -13.45 14.04 -4.13
CA VAL A 18 -14.43 13.03 -4.60
C VAL A 18 -14.05 12.46 -5.98
N ARG A 19 -13.32 13.21 -6.83
CA ARG A 19 -12.83 12.72 -8.13
C ARG A 19 -11.86 11.56 -7.97
N THR A 20 -11.08 11.51 -6.89
CA THR A 20 -10.21 10.37 -6.57
C THR A 20 -11.03 9.07 -6.50
N LEU A 21 -12.17 9.11 -5.81
CA LEU A 21 -13.07 7.96 -5.69
C LEU A 21 -13.70 7.58 -7.03
N LEU A 22 -14.13 8.58 -7.80
CA LEU A 22 -14.71 8.36 -9.12
C LEU A 22 -13.71 7.69 -10.07
N LEU A 23 -12.47 8.16 -10.10
CA LEU A 23 -11.42 7.63 -10.97
C LEU A 23 -11.00 6.23 -10.55
N LEU A 24 -10.81 5.98 -9.25
CA LEU A 24 -10.52 4.64 -8.74
C LEU A 24 -11.65 3.67 -9.10
N ARG A 25 -12.91 4.05 -8.87
CA ARG A 25 -14.07 3.22 -9.24
C ARG A 25 -14.11 2.89 -10.73
N LYS A 26 -13.83 3.87 -11.60
CA LYS A 26 -13.75 3.65 -13.06
C LYS A 26 -12.62 2.68 -13.42
N ALA A 27 -11.46 2.78 -12.77
CA ALA A 27 -10.35 1.86 -12.99
C ALA A 27 -10.73 0.42 -12.61
N MET A 28 -11.40 0.24 -11.46
CA MET A 28 -11.93 -1.06 -11.03
C MET A 28 -12.94 -1.63 -12.03
N GLN A 29 -13.90 -0.81 -12.50
CA GLN A 29 -14.89 -1.23 -13.50
C GLN A 29 -14.28 -1.65 -14.84
N LYS A 30 -13.12 -1.09 -15.20
CA LYS A 30 -12.36 -1.45 -16.40
C LYS A 30 -11.45 -2.67 -16.20
N GLY A 31 -11.47 -3.29 -15.02
CA GLY A 31 -10.63 -4.44 -14.71
C GLY A 31 -9.14 -4.13 -14.57
N LEU A 32 -8.78 -2.84 -14.37
CA LEU A 32 -7.41 -2.38 -14.16
C LEU A 32 -6.91 -2.61 -12.72
N VAL A 33 -7.82 -2.98 -11.82
CA VAL A 33 -7.54 -3.20 -10.40
C VAL A 33 -8.00 -4.59 -10.02
N ARG A 34 -7.07 -5.45 -9.61
CA ARG A 34 -7.36 -6.79 -9.07
C ARG A 34 -6.57 -7.08 -7.80
N THR A 35 -5.46 -6.37 -7.57
CA THR A 35 -4.62 -6.50 -6.37
C THR A 35 -4.47 -5.17 -5.61
N LEU A 36 -3.88 -5.21 -4.41
CA LEU A 36 -3.47 -4.01 -3.68
C LEU A 36 -2.40 -3.23 -4.46
N GLY A 37 -1.43 -3.91 -5.08
CA GLY A 37 -0.43 -3.28 -5.94
C GLY A 37 -1.05 -2.48 -7.10
N ASP A 38 -2.13 -2.99 -7.70
CA ASP A 38 -2.86 -2.23 -8.73
C ASP A 38 -3.51 -0.96 -8.16
N ILE A 39 -4.10 -1.05 -6.96
CA ILE A 39 -4.67 0.11 -6.27
C ILE A 39 -3.57 1.15 -6.01
N TYR A 40 -2.39 0.72 -5.53
CA TYR A 40 -1.25 1.60 -5.32
C TYR A 40 -0.87 2.33 -6.60
N ASN A 41 -0.71 1.62 -7.71
CA ASN A 41 -0.31 2.22 -8.99
C ASN A 41 -1.38 3.15 -9.57
N VAL A 42 -2.65 2.77 -9.51
CA VAL A 42 -3.76 3.62 -9.98
C VAL A 42 -3.85 4.89 -9.14
N LEU A 43 -3.81 4.78 -7.81
CA LEU A 43 -3.87 5.94 -6.92
C LEU A 43 -2.63 6.82 -7.06
N LYS A 44 -1.44 6.24 -7.27
CA LYS A 44 -0.21 6.98 -7.56
C LYS A 44 -0.41 7.87 -8.79
N GLY A 45 -0.92 7.33 -9.90
CA GLY A 45 -1.22 8.11 -11.10
C GLY A 45 -2.31 9.19 -10.91
N ILE A 46 -3.27 8.95 -10.02
CA ILE A 46 -4.34 9.91 -9.72
C ILE A 46 -3.84 11.04 -8.81
N ILE A 47 -3.06 10.75 -7.78
CA ILE A 47 -2.78 11.65 -6.66
C ILE A 47 -1.42 12.36 -6.80
N VAL A 48 -0.36 11.65 -7.20
CA VAL A 48 0.98 12.20 -7.28
C VAL A 48 1.06 13.13 -8.49
N LYS A 49 1.31 14.43 -8.28
CA LYS A 49 1.47 15.42 -9.34
C LYS A 49 2.90 15.92 -9.47
N GLU A 50 3.64 15.88 -8.38
CA GLU A 50 5.05 16.28 -8.32
C GLU A 50 5.88 15.19 -7.62
N PRO A 51 7.21 15.09 -7.87
CA PRO A 51 8.07 14.12 -7.19
C PRO A 51 8.02 14.21 -5.66
N THR A 52 7.80 15.42 -5.14
CA THR A 52 7.66 15.73 -3.70
C THR A 52 6.41 15.12 -3.07
N ASP A 53 5.38 14.80 -3.86
CA ASP A 53 4.16 14.16 -3.36
C ASP A 53 4.35 12.68 -3.05
N LEU A 54 5.33 12.01 -3.69
CA LEU A 54 5.48 10.56 -3.62
C LEU A 54 5.66 10.05 -2.19
N GLY A 55 6.48 10.73 -1.39
CA GLY A 55 6.71 10.35 0.01
C GLY A 55 5.44 10.47 0.86
N ARG A 56 4.66 11.55 0.68
CA ARG A 56 3.39 11.77 1.39
C ARG A 56 2.33 10.76 0.94
N PHE A 57 2.29 10.47 -0.36
CA PHE A 57 1.39 9.48 -0.94
C PHE A 57 1.63 8.09 -0.37
N THR A 58 2.89 7.63 -0.35
CA THR A 58 3.22 6.32 0.19
C THR A 58 2.85 6.21 1.67
N LYS A 59 3.14 7.24 2.48
CA LYS A 59 2.73 7.26 3.90
C LYS A 59 1.21 7.15 4.07
N ALA A 60 0.45 7.96 3.34
CA ALA A 60 -1.01 7.94 3.39
C ALA A 60 -1.60 6.60 2.93
N TYR A 61 -1.02 6.00 1.88
CA TYR A 61 -1.43 4.69 1.38
C TYR A 61 -1.20 3.59 2.41
N TYR A 62 0.00 3.52 2.98
CA TYR A 62 0.38 2.51 3.98
C TYR A 62 -0.50 2.63 5.23
N GLU A 63 -0.76 3.85 5.66
CA GLU A 63 -1.62 4.09 6.81
C GLU A 63 -3.09 3.71 6.53
N TYR A 64 -3.60 3.95 5.31
CA TYR A 64 -4.99 3.65 4.97
C TYR A 64 -5.26 2.17 4.69
N PHE A 65 -4.43 1.56 3.83
CA PHE A 65 -4.67 0.20 3.31
C PHE A 65 -4.02 -0.88 4.17
N LEU A 66 -2.87 -0.57 4.77
CA LEU A 66 -2.10 -1.55 5.55
C LEU A 66 -2.15 -1.27 7.05
N GLN A 67 -2.79 -0.18 7.49
CA GLN A 67 -2.77 0.25 8.89
C GLN A 67 -1.34 0.40 9.45
N VAL A 68 -0.41 0.82 8.59
CA VAL A 68 1.00 1.07 8.93
C VAL A 68 1.23 2.59 8.99
N PRO A 69 1.00 3.26 10.14
CA PRO A 69 1.38 4.65 10.30
C PRO A 69 2.91 4.75 10.36
N ILE A 70 3.52 5.66 9.59
CA ILE A 70 4.97 5.91 9.59
C ILE A 70 5.23 7.24 10.31
N GLN A 71 5.87 7.20 11.47
CA GLN A 71 6.12 8.38 12.30
C GLN A 71 7.36 9.16 11.84
N PRO A 72 7.47 10.47 12.16
CA PRO A 72 8.69 11.24 11.90
C PRO A 72 9.91 10.59 12.57
N GLY A 73 11.03 10.48 11.84
CA GLY A 73 12.28 9.88 12.34
C GLY A 73 12.30 8.34 12.37
N GLN A 74 11.20 7.69 12.01
CA GLN A 74 11.12 6.23 11.95
C GLN A 74 11.46 5.69 10.56
N THR A 75 12.13 4.53 10.49
CA THR A 75 12.32 3.82 9.23
C THR A 75 11.02 3.12 8.78
N LEU A 76 10.94 2.78 7.49
CA LEU A 76 9.82 2.00 6.98
C LEU A 76 9.75 0.61 7.64
N GLN A 77 10.91 -0.02 7.80
CA GLN A 77 11.03 -1.34 8.41
C GLN A 77 10.49 -1.35 9.84
N ASP A 78 10.90 -0.39 10.68
CA ASP A 78 10.39 -0.27 12.05
C ASP A 78 8.87 -0.08 12.10
N ALA A 79 8.32 0.67 11.13
CA ALA A 79 6.88 0.92 11.06
C ALA A 79 6.09 -0.35 10.67
N ILE A 80 6.66 -1.19 9.81
CA ILE A 80 6.07 -2.46 9.40
C ILE A 80 6.15 -3.47 10.54
N LEU A 81 7.32 -3.64 11.16
CA LEU A 81 7.53 -4.62 12.25
C LEU A 81 6.58 -4.42 13.43
N ARG A 82 6.19 -3.17 13.73
CA ARG A 82 5.23 -2.86 14.81
C ARG A 82 3.77 -2.98 14.40
N SER A 83 3.46 -3.18 13.13
CA SER A 83 2.09 -3.12 12.62
C SER A 83 1.36 -4.44 12.86
N GLU A 84 0.09 -4.33 13.25
CA GLU A 84 -0.77 -5.50 13.45
C GLU A 84 -0.96 -6.29 12.15
N THR A 85 -1.11 -5.60 11.03
CA THR A 85 -1.22 -6.21 9.70
C THR A 85 -0.02 -7.08 9.37
N PHE A 86 1.20 -6.63 9.66
CA PHE A 86 2.40 -7.44 9.46
C PHE A 86 2.47 -8.63 10.42
N ALA A 87 2.08 -8.46 11.68
CA ALA A 87 2.05 -9.56 12.65
C ALA A 87 1.06 -10.68 12.23
N GLN A 88 -0.12 -10.29 11.74
CA GLN A 88 -1.12 -11.22 11.21
C GLN A 88 -0.61 -11.93 9.96
N TRP A 89 -0.03 -11.17 9.02
CA TRP A 89 0.58 -11.72 7.80
C TRP A 89 1.73 -12.68 8.12
N LYS A 90 2.65 -12.29 9.02
CA LYS A 90 3.81 -13.10 9.42
C LYS A 90 3.39 -14.44 10.02
N THR A 91 2.31 -14.46 10.81
CA THR A 91 1.78 -15.71 11.38
C THR A 91 1.33 -16.68 10.29
N GLN A 92 0.56 -16.19 9.31
CA GLN A 92 0.07 -17.02 8.19
C GLN A 92 1.22 -17.47 7.28
N PHE A 93 2.18 -16.58 7.03
CA PHE A 93 3.30 -16.85 6.13
C PHE A 93 4.28 -17.88 6.72
N LEU A 94 4.53 -17.84 8.03
CA LEU A 94 5.44 -18.79 8.69
C LEU A 94 4.89 -20.22 8.72
N ASP A 95 3.57 -20.40 8.66
CA ASP A 95 2.96 -21.74 8.54
C ASP A 95 3.30 -22.41 7.19
N GLU A 96 3.60 -21.61 6.16
CA GLU A 96 3.94 -22.05 4.80
C GLU A 96 5.44 -21.97 4.49
N ALA A 97 6.24 -21.38 5.38
CA ALA A 97 7.65 -21.12 5.12
C ALA A 97 8.51 -22.38 5.33
N ASP A 98 9.23 -22.79 4.28
CA ASP A 98 10.13 -23.95 4.32
C ASP A 98 11.48 -23.67 5.04
N ARG A 99 11.72 -22.41 5.44
CA ARG A 99 12.94 -22.01 6.16
C ARG A 99 12.69 -20.84 7.10
N ASP A 100 13.56 -20.73 8.10
CA ASP A 100 13.64 -19.54 8.94
C ASP A 100 14.14 -18.34 8.13
N LEU A 101 13.40 -17.24 8.24
CA LEU A 101 13.69 -15.96 7.61
C LEU A 101 13.96 -14.91 8.69
N ASN A 102 14.94 -14.05 8.45
CA ASN A 102 15.18 -12.92 9.35
C ASN A 102 14.12 -11.81 9.14
N ASP A 103 14.07 -10.84 10.04
CA ASP A 103 13.07 -9.78 9.99
C ASP A 103 13.17 -8.89 8.73
N GLU A 104 14.36 -8.69 8.17
CA GLU A 104 14.53 -7.94 6.92
C GLU A 104 13.95 -8.70 5.72
N GLU A 105 14.24 -10.00 5.61
CA GLU A 105 13.68 -10.87 4.57
C GLU A 105 12.15 -10.93 4.66
N LEU A 106 11.60 -11.04 5.87
CA LEU A 106 10.16 -11.05 6.08
C LEU A 106 9.51 -9.73 5.68
N VAL A 107 10.11 -8.59 6.05
CA VAL A 107 9.60 -7.26 5.68
C VAL A 107 9.64 -7.07 4.16
N ASN A 108 10.74 -7.47 3.51
CA ASN A 108 10.85 -7.39 2.05
C ASN A 108 9.79 -8.27 1.36
N THR A 109 9.62 -9.51 1.82
CA THR A 109 8.61 -10.43 1.27
C THR A 109 7.19 -9.88 1.42
N PHE A 110 6.87 -9.31 2.59
CA PHE A 110 5.59 -8.64 2.82
C PHE A 110 5.37 -7.48 1.84
N LEU A 111 6.38 -6.62 1.67
CA LEU A 111 6.30 -5.49 0.76
C LEU A 111 6.11 -5.93 -0.69
N ASP A 112 6.81 -6.97 -1.12
CA ASP A 112 6.68 -7.54 -2.46
C ASP A 112 5.27 -8.06 -2.72
N GLN A 113 4.68 -8.78 -1.75
CA GLN A 113 3.30 -9.26 -1.86
C GLN A 113 2.27 -8.13 -1.87
N VAL A 114 2.45 -7.12 -1.03
CA VAL A 114 1.57 -5.94 -0.98
C VAL A 114 1.57 -5.18 -2.30
N HIS A 115 2.74 -5.06 -2.94
CA HIS A 115 2.92 -4.35 -4.21
C HIS A 115 2.78 -5.22 -5.44
N LEU A 116 2.53 -6.52 -5.28
CA LEU A 116 2.28 -7.43 -6.40
C LEU A 116 1.10 -6.91 -7.24
N THR A 117 1.36 -6.71 -8.53
CA THR A 117 0.36 -6.21 -9.47
C THR A 117 -0.22 -7.32 -10.31
N SER A 118 -1.38 -7.06 -10.94
CA SER A 118 -1.94 -7.96 -11.94
C SER A 118 -1.06 -8.15 -13.17
N TYR A 119 -0.10 -7.26 -13.42
CA TYR A 119 0.86 -7.41 -14.51
C TYR A 119 1.92 -8.46 -14.15
N ASP A 120 2.45 -8.40 -12.93
CA ASP A 120 3.47 -9.34 -12.45
C ASP A 120 2.94 -10.78 -12.44
N ILE A 121 1.66 -10.98 -12.12
CA ILE A 121 1.01 -12.30 -12.11
C ILE A 121 0.90 -12.92 -13.51
N LYS A 122 0.83 -12.11 -14.57
CA LYS A 122 0.67 -12.62 -15.95
C LYS A 122 1.98 -13.06 -16.60
N GLU A 123 3.11 -12.71 -16.01
CA GLU A 123 4.44 -13.11 -16.50
C GLU A 123 4.97 -14.41 -15.86
N VAL A 124 4.16 -15.07 -15.02
CA VAL A 124 4.45 -16.39 -14.40
C VAL A 124 3.78 -17.52 -15.18
#